data_AF-A0A0Q7XDF3-F1
#
_entry.id   AF-A0A0Q7XDF3-F1
#
_cell.length_a   1.000
_cell.length_b   1.000
_cell.length_c   1.000
_cell.angle_alpha   90.00
_cell.angle_beta   90.00
_cell.angle_gamma   90.00
#
_symmetry.space_group_name_H-M   'P 1'
#
loop_
_entity.id
_entity.type
_entity.pdbx_description
1 polymer ?
#
loop_
_entity_poly.entity_id
_entity_poly.type
_entity_poly.pdbx_seq_one_letter_code
_entity_poly.pdbx_strand_id
1 'polypeptide(L)' 'MRDKKDNATIDLPGFEPAAPMTAEAKLPPPPRVRRSPRKQEQLELLGELGPTDASGLPIWQNDPNLDLTGLPIWRRD' A
#
# COMPACT_ATOMS: atom_id res chain seq x y z
N MET A 1 -40.55 4.84 -9.23
CA MET A 1 -39.97 5.63 -10.34
C MET A 1 -38.47 5.62 -10.10
N ARG A 2 -37.65 5.00 -10.96
CA ARG A 2 -36.20 4.90 -10.70
C ARG A 2 -35.63 6.30 -10.72
N ASP A 3 -35.21 6.76 -9.55
CA ASP A 3 -34.39 7.95 -9.42
C ASP A 3 -33.14 7.72 -10.27
N LYS A 4 -33.05 8.47 -11.37
CA LYS A 4 -31.91 8.47 -12.28
C LYS A 4 -30.82 9.23 -11.55
N LYS A 5 -30.20 8.54 -10.59
CA LYS A 5 -28.94 8.93 -9.98
C LYS A 5 -27.99 9.22 -11.13
N ASP A 6 -27.65 10.50 -11.28
CA ASP A 6 -26.82 11.03 -12.35
C ASP A 6 -25.49 10.27 -12.37
N ASN A 7 -25.38 9.31 -13.28
CA ASN A 7 -24.08 8.78 -13.67
C ASN A 7 -23.46 9.82 -14.60
N ALA A 8 -22.91 10.88 -14.01
CA ALA A 8 -22.13 11.87 -14.73
C ALA A 8 -20.83 11.19 -15.22
N THR A 9 -20.93 10.48 -16.34
CA THR A 9 -19.77 10.14 -17.15
C THR A 9 -19.26 11.45 -17.71
N ILE A 10 -18.18 11.96 -17.13
CA ILE A 10 -17.49 13.14 -17.65
C ILE A 10 -16.74 12.68 -18.90
N ASP A 11 -17.30 12.96 -20.07
CA ASP A 11 -16.64 12.73 -21.36
C ASP A 11 -15.56 13.80 -21.56
N LEU A 12 -14.31 13.43 -21.25
CA LEU A 12 -13.15 14.30 -21.48
C LEU A 12 -12.72 14.20 -22.95
N PRO A 13 -12.40 15.32 -23.63
CA PRO A 13 -11.93 15.28 -25.01
C PRO A 13 -10.62 14.49 -25.10
N GLY A 14 -10.63 13.42 -25.91
CA GLY A 14 -9.51 12.48 -26.05
C GLY A 14 -9.53 11.28 -25.08
N PHE A 15 -10.57 11.15 -24.25
CA PHE A 15 -10.75 10.05 -23.30
C PHE A 15 -11.99 9.23 -23.68
N GLU A 16 -11.89 8.50 -24.79
CA GLU A 16 -12.92 7.55 -25.21
C GLU A 16 -13.04 6.40 -24.18
N PRO A 17 -14.24 5.84 -23.97
CA PRO A 17 -14.44 4.73 -23.05
C PRO A 17 -13.54 3.55 -23.44
N ALA A 18 -12.80 3.02 -22.47
CA ALA A 18 -11.92 1.88 -22.69
C ALA A 18 -12.73 0.69 -23.22
N ALA A 19 -12.25 0.06 -24.30
CA ALA A 19 -12.84 -1.17 -24.81
C ALA A 19 -12.85 -2.24 -23.70
N PRO A 20 -13.90 -3.07 -23.60
CA PRO A 20 -13.95 -4.13 -22.62
C PRO A 20 -12.74 -5.06 -22.81
N MET A 21 -11.86 -5.12 -21.80
CA MET A 21 -10.70 -6.01 -21.83
C MET A 21 -11.18 -7.46 -21.77
N THR A 22 -10.92 -8.23 -22.83
CA THR A 22 -11.05 -9.68 -22.78
C THR A 22 -9.98 -10.22 -21.85
N ALA A 23 -10.36 -11.05 -20.88
CA ALA A 23 -9.40 -11.71 -20.01
C ALA A 23 -8.43 -12.54 -20.86
N GLU A 24 -7.15 -12.16 -20.87
CA GLU A 24 -6.11 -12.95 -21.52
C GLU A 24 -6.02 -14.31 -20.81
N ALA A 25 -5.89 -15.38 -21.60
CA ALA A 25 -5.67 -16.71 -21.06
C ALA A 25 -4.41 -16.68 -20.17
N LYS A 26 -4.58 -17.03 -18.90
CA LYS A 26 -3.52 -16.97 -17.90
C LYS A 26 -2.45 -18.01 -18.24
N LEU A 27 -1.45 -17.59 -19.01
CA LEU A 27 -0.30 -18.44 -19.31
C LEU A 27 0.46 -18.73 -18.00
N PRO A 28 0.98 -19.95 -17.82
CA PRO A 28 1.80 -20.26 -16.67
C PRO A 28 3.02 -19.32 -16.66
N PRO A 29 3.38 -18.75 -15.49
CA PRO A 29 4.52 -17.86 -15.40
C PRO A 29 5.80 -18.60 -15.79
N PRO A 30 6.74 -17.95 -16.50
CA PRO A 30 8.01 -18.56 -16.84
C PRO A 30 8.79 -18.98 -15.57
N PRO A 31 9.66 -20.00 -15.65
CA PRO A 31 10.43 -20.48 -14.51
C PRO A 31 11.25 -19.34 -13.90
N ARG A 32 11.07 -19.13 -12.60
CA ARG A 32 11.73 -18.03 -11.87
C ARG A 32 13.22 -18.34 -11.73
N VAL A 33 14.06 -17.55 -12.42
CA VAL A 33 15.52 -17.60 -12.23
C VAL A 33 15.83 -17.22 -10.78
N ARG A 34 16.42 -18.15 -10.03
CA ARG A 34 16.88 -17.91 -8.66
C ARG A 34 18.08 -16.96 -8.71
N ARG A 35 17.85 -15.67 -8.49
CA ARG A 35 18.91 -14.70 -8.24
C ARG A 35 19.52 -14.98 -6.87
N SER A 36 20.83 -14.83 -6.74
CA SER A 36 21.51 -14.85 -5.44
C SER A 36 20.83 -13.87 -4.49
N PRO A 37 20.56 -14.25 -3.23
CA PRO A 37 19.95 -13.35 -2.28
C PRO A 37 20.86 -12.13 -2.11
N ARG A 38 20.33 -10.95 -2.45
CA ARG A 38 21.01 -9.69 -2.14
C ARG A 38 20.96 -9.53 -0.62
N LYS A 39 22.11 -9.32 0.02
CA LYS A 39 22.17 -9.00 1.45
C LYS A 39 21.28 -7.78 1.71
N GLN A 40 20.21 -7.97 2.47
CA GLN A 40 19.35 -6.87 2.93
C GLN A 40 20.05 -6.22 4.13
N GLU A 41 20.88 -5.22 3.87
CA GLU A 41 21.58 -4.45 4.92
C GLU A 41 20.63 -3.55 5.73
N GLN A 42 19.39 -3.36 5.26
CA GLN A 42 18.39 -2.51 5.91
C GLN A 42 17.71 -3.15 7.13
N LEU A 43 18.02 -4.42 7.45
CA LEU A 43 17.45 -5.11 8.62
C LEU A 43 18.02 -4.61 9.95
N GLU A 44 19.22 -4.04 9.97
CA GLU A 44 19.81 -3.48 11.20
C GLU A 44 18.99 -2.27 11.70
N LEU A 45 18.49 -1.44 10.78
CA LEU A 45 17.60 -0.30 11.06
C LEU A 45 16.23 -0.73 11.61
N LEU A 46 15.74 -1.92 11.24
CA LEU A 46 14.47 -2.43 11.75
C LEU A 46 14.54 -2.80 13.23
N GLY A 47 15.71 -3.15 13.75
CA GLY A 47 15.92 -3.36 15.19
C GLY A 47 15.71 -2.10 16.03
N GLU A 48 15.98 -0.92 15.46
CA GLU A 48 15.76 0.37 16.13
C GLU A 48 14.27 0.76 16.18
N LEU A 49 13.44 0.22 15.28
CA LEU A 49 12.03 0.58 15.13
C LEU A 49 11.09 -0.17 16.09
N GLY A 50 11.62 -1.08 16.91
CA GLY A 50 10.84 -1.87 17.86
C GLY A 50 10.30 -3.18 17.26
N PRO A 51 9.30 -3.82 17.89
CA PRO A 51 8.83 -5.13 17.47
C PRO A 51 8.13 -5.09 16.11
N THR A 52 8.39 -6.10 15.27
CA THR A 52 7.81 -6.26 13.95
C THR A 52 6.79 -7.40 13.91
N ASP A 53 5.79 -7.32 13.05
CA ASP A 53 4.84 -8.40 12.82
C ASP A 53 5.40 -9.50 11.90
N ALA A 54 4.57 -10.50 11.56
CA ALA A 54 4.96 -11.60 10.67
C ALA A 54 5.29 -11.15 9.22
N SER A 55 4.92 -9.92 8.84
CA SER A 55 5.26 -9.33 7.54
C SER A 55 6.59 -8.58 7.56
N GLY A 56 7.18 -8.38 8.75
CA GLY A 56 8.40 -7.61 8.94
C GLY A 56 8.17 -6.09 8.98
N LEU A 57 6.91 -5.65 9.13
CA LEU A 57 6.56 -4.25 9.30
C LEU A 57 6.57 -3.90 10.80
N PRO A 58 6.96 -2.66 11.17
CA PRO A 58 6.89 -2.20 12.55
C PRO A 58 5.45 -2.28 13.07
N ILE A 59 5.27 -2.85 14.26
CA ILE A 59 3.97 -2.87 14.92
C ILE A 59 3.71 -1.47 15.47
N TRP A 60 2.61 -0.84 15.05
CA TRP A 60 2.19 0.42 15.63
C TRP A 60 1.81 0.21 17.10
N GLN A 61 2.57 0.83 18.00
CA GLN A 61 2.25 0.84 19.43
C GLN A 61 1.55 2.15 19.79
N ASN A 62 0.49 2.03 20.58
CA ASN A 62 -0.17 3.21 21.13
C ASN A 62 0.66 3.68 22.34
N ASP A 63 1.53 4.66 22.13
CA ASP A 63 2.28 5.33 23.19
C ASP A 63 1.46 6.51 23.73
N PRO A 64 1.12 6.54 25.04
CA PRO A 64 0.35 7.63 25.64
C PRO A 64 1.08 8.99 25.61
N ASN A 65 2.37 9.03 25.28
CA ASN A 65 3.15 10.25 25.13
C ASN A 65 3.27 10.74 23.67
N LEU A 66 2.74 9.96 22.71
CA LEU A 66 2.71 10.34 21.30
C LEU A 66 1.27 10.70 20.89
N ASP A 67 1.14 11.68 20.00
CA ASP A 67 -0.15 12.00 19.39
C ASP A 67 -0.50 10.99 18.28
N LEU A 68 -1.65 11.20 17.63
CA LEU A 68 -2.13 10.33 16.54
C LEU A 68 -1.20 10.28 15.31
N THR A 69 -0.23 11.20 15.21
CA THR A 69 0.77 11.25 14.13
C THR A 69 2.08 10.56 14.51
N GLY A 70 2.22 10.13 15.78
CA GLY A 70 3.45 9.56 16.31
C GLY A 70 4.47 10.62 16.75
N LEU A 71 4.07 11.89 16.89
CA LEU A 71 4.93 12.96 17.39
C LEU A 71 4.78 13.11 18.92
N PRO A 72 5.84 13.53 19.64
CA PRO A 72 5.76 13.78 21.07
C PRO A 72 4.67 14.80 21.42
N ILE A 73 3.84 14.49 22.41
CA ILE A 73 2.89 15.45 22.98
C ILE A 73 3.68 16.47 23.80
N TRP A 74 3.77 17.69 23.31
CA TRP A 74 4.42 18.79 24.03
C TRP A 74 3.55 19.18 25.22
N ARG A 75 3.99 18.83 26.44
CA ARG A 75 3.36 19.31 27.66
C ARG A 75 3.82 20.75 27.91
N ARG A 76 2.88 21.66 28.13
CA ARG A 76 3.16 22.94 28.77
C ARG A 76 3.02 22.72 30.27
N ASP A 77 4.08 23.03 31.01
CA ASP A 77 4.12 22.97 32.47
C ASP A 77 3.04 23.87 33.11
#